data_AF-A0A3D2WAH6-F1
#
_entry.id   AF-A0A3D2WAH6-F1
#
_cell.length_a   1.000
_cell.length_b   1.000
_cell.length_c   1.000
_cell.angle_alpha   90.00
_cell.angle_beta   90.00
_cell.angle_gamma   90.00
#
_symmetry.space_group_name_H-M   'P 1'
#
loop_
_entity.id
_entity.type
_entity.pdbx_description
1 polymer ?
#
loop_
_entity_poly.entity_id
_entity_poly.type
_entity_poly.pdbx_seq_one_letter_code
_entity_poly.pdbx_strand_id
1 'polypeptide(L)'
;MMKDMIPGFELIQPASVEGALNLLEEYGETGWALAGGMDSLGWFKNRGKRPEAVIDLEGLDALKGIDETSDGIEIGALTTLTEVERSPLIRERFSLLTEAASQVASPQIRNAGTLGGNLCQDTRCWYYRYGVSCYRAGGNTCYAGATEAL
;
A
#
# COMPACT_ATOMS: atom_id res chain seq x y z
N MET A 1 7.84 13.98 -19.71
CA MET A 1 8.38 14.72 -18.55
C MET A 1 7.55 14.32 -17.34
N MET A 2 8.17 13.75 -16.30
CA MET A 2 7.49 13.48 -15.02
C MET A 2 6.94 14.81 -14.51
N LYS A 3 5.62 14.94 -14.46
CA LYS A 3 4.97 16.11 -13.85
C LYS A 3 4.83 15.74 -12.39
N ASP A 4 5.62 16.35 -11.51
CA ASP A 4 5.42 16.24 -10.06
C ASP A 4 4.15 17.02 -9.66
N MET A 5 3.01 16.52 -10.12
CA MET A 5 1.69 17.09 -9.93
C MET A 5 0.71 15.94 -9.70
N ILE A 6 0.00 16.01 -8.58
CA ILE A 6 -1.09 15.10 -8.28
C ILE A 6 -2.39 15.76 -8.76
N PRO A 7 -3.18 15.12 -9.64
CA PRO A 7 -4.52 15.58 -9.97
C PRO A 7 -5.38 15.71 -8.71
N GLY A 8 -6.34 16.64 -8.73
CA GLY A 8 -7.27 16.79 -7.62
C GLY A 8 -8.10 15.52 -7.39
N PHE A 9 -8.32 15.19 -6.13
CA PHE A 9 -9.19 14.12 -5.66
C PHE A 9 -9.89 14.60 -4.38
N GLU A 10 -11.00 13.96 -4.02
CA GLU A 10 -11.63 14.13 -2.71
C GLU A 10 -10.87 13.32 -1.65
N LEU A 11 -10.52 13.95 -0.53
CA LEU A 11 -9.88 13.27 0.60
C LEU A 11 -10.94 13.03 1.68
N ILE A 12 -11.16 11.76 2.03
CA ILE A 12 -12.20 11.36 2.98
C ILE A 12 -11.54 10.59 4.13
N GLN A 13 -11.84 11.00 5.36
CA GLN A 13 -11.28 10.42 6.58
C GLN A 13 -12.41 9.78 7.41
N PRO A 14 -12.72 8.49 7.17
CA PRO A 14 -13.77 7.81 7.91
C PRO A 14 -13.40 7.66 9.39
N ALA A 15 -14.41 7.68 10.25
CA ALA A 15 -14.26 7.49 11.70
C ALA A 15 -14.37 6.02 12.14
N SER A 16 -14.66 5.10 11.21
CA SER A 16 -14.79 3.67 11.50
C SER A 16 -14.39 2.81 10.30
N VAL A 17 -14.06 1.54 10.56
CA VAL A 17 -13.77 0.55 9.51
C VAL A 17 -14.98 0.32 8.61
N GLU A 18 -16.18 0.23 9.19
CA GLU A 18 -17.43 0.11 8.43
C GLU A 18 -17.64 1.31 7.49
N GLY A 19 -17.41 2.54 7.99
CA GLY A 19 -17.47 3.74 7.16
C GLY A 19 -16.47 3.72 6.01
N ALA A 20 -15.25 3.25 6.25
CA ALA A 20 -14.24 3.10 5.21
C ALA A 20 -14.66 2.07 4.15
N LEU A 21 -15.22 0.93 4.57
CA LEU A 21 -15.71 -0.10 3.65
C LEU A 21 -16.88 0.41 2.79
N ASN A 22 -17.83 1.11 3.40
CA ASN A 22 -18.97 1.70 2.67
C ASN A 22 -18.50 2.70 1.62
N LEU A 23 -17.51 3.55 1.94
CA LEU A 23 -16.91 4.49 0.98
C LEU A 23 -16.19 3.74 -0.15
N LEU A 24 -15.42 2.68 0.17
CA LEU A 24 -14.74 1.89 -0.85
C LEU A 24 -15.73 1.17 -1.79
N GLU A 25 -16.88 0.75 -1.28
CA GLU A 25 -17.97 0.20 -2.10
C GLU A 25 -18.64 1.29 -2.96
N GLU A 26 -18.91 2.46 -2.38
CA GLU A 26 -19.53 3.59 -3.07
C GLU A 26 -18.70 4.09 -4.27
N TYR A 27 -17.40 4.30 -4.06
CA TYR A 27 -16.51 4.80 -5.12
C TYR A 27 -15.97 3.67 -6.03
N GLY A 28 -16.07 2.40 -5.63
CA GLY A 28 -15.64 1.25 -6.44
C GLY A 28 -14.22 1.40 -7.02
N GLU A 29 -14.08 1.27 -8.34
CA GLU A 29 -12.79 1.38 -9.03
C GLU A 29 -12.17 2.79 -9.02
N THR A 30 -12.96 3.83 -8.72
CA THR A 30 -12.46 5.22 -8.63
C THR A 30 -12.05 5.61 -7.21
N GLY A 31 -12.36 4.77 -6.22
CA GLY A 31 -11.93 4.89 -4.83
C GLY A 31 -10.53 4.31 -4.59
N TRP A 32 -9.79 4.92 -3.66
CA TRP A 32 -8.46 4.44 -3.28
C TRP A 32 -8.27 4.45 -1.76
N ALA A 33 -8.06 3.27 -1.18
CA ALA A 33 -7.66 3.13 0.21
C ALA A 33 -6.22 3.62 0.41
N LEU A 34 -6.02 4.59 1.29
CA LEU A 34 -4.73 5.18 1.61
C LEU A 34 -4.35 4.87 3.06
N ALA A 35 -3.12 4.40 3.25
CA ALA A 35 -2.46 4.31 4.55
C ALA A 35 -1.25 5.25 4.55
N GLY A 36 -0.05 4.80 4.93
CA GLY A 36 1.17 5.62 4.93
C GLY A 36 1.66 6.18 3.58
N GLY A 37 0.93 5.97 2.47
CA GLY A 37 1.14 6.65 1.18
C GLY A 37 2.41 6.31 0.40
N MET A 38 3.29 5.44 0.90
CA MET A 38 4.64 5.24 0.35
C MET A 38 4.68 4.65 -1.07
N ASP A 39 3.68 3.87 -1.49
CA ASP A 39 3.53 3.47 -2.89
C ASP A 39 2.50 4.34 -3.64
N SER A 40 1.35 4.62 -3.01
CA SER A 40 0.21 5.33 -3.59
C SER A 40 0.56 6.74 -4.08
N LEU A 41 1.26 7.55 -3.28
CA LEU A 41 1.64 8.91 -3.69
C LEU A 41 2.59 8.89 -4.89
N GLY A 42 3.41 7.85 -5.01
CA GLY A 42 4.21 7.62 -6.22
C GLY A 42 3.35 7.39 -7.46
N TRP A 43 2.24 6.67 -7.31
CA TRP A 43 1.26 6.45 -8.38
C TRP A 43 0.54 7.73 -8.80
N PHE A 44 0.10 8.53 -7.83
CA PHE A 44 -0.65 9.76 -8.10
C PHE A 44 0.21 10.83 -8.77
N LYS A 45 1.48 10.93 -8.38
CA LYS A 45 2.42 11.90 -8.96
C LYS A 45 2.85 11.52 -10.38
N ASN A 46 3.39 10.32 -10.55
CA ASN A 46 4.24 10.04 -11.70
C ASN A 46 3.97 8.70 -12.40
N ARG A 47 3.00 7.90 -11.94
CA ARG A 47 2.76 6.55 -12.51
C ARG A 47 1.32 6.32 -12.98
N GLY A 48 0.44 7.32 -12.87
CA GLY A 48 -0.78 7.38 -13.68
C GLY A 48 -2.07 6.86 -13.04
N LYS A 49 -2.09 6.53 -11.74
CA LYS A 49 -3.37 6.31 -11.03
C LYS A 49 -3.99 7.66 -10.69
N ARG A 50 -5.29 7.80 -10.92
CA ARG A 50 -6.05 9.03 -10.75
C ARG A 50 -7.37 8.71 -10.05
N PRO A 51 -7.34 8.44 -8.74
CA PRO A 51 -8.58 8.21 -8.00
C PRO A 51 -9.42 9.48 -7.98
N GLU A 52 -10.74 9.31 -7.91
CA GLU A 52 -11.68 10.39 -7.66
C GLU A 52 -11.77 10.67 -6.16
N ALA A 53 -11.74 9.61 -5.35
CA ALA A 53 -11.73 9.69 -3.90
C ALA A 53 -10.58 8.88 -3.28
N VAL A 54 -9.92 9.48 -2.30
CA VAL A 54 -8.89 8.88 -1.49
C VAL A 54 -9.44 8.73 -0.07
N ILE A 55 -9.64 7.48 0.34
CA ILE A 55 -10.14 7.11 1.65
C ILE A 55 -8.91 6.91 2.55
N ASP A 56 -8.59 7.92 3.36
CA ASP A 56 -7.46 7.89 4.28
C ASP A 56 -7.82 7.15 5.57
N LEU A 57 -7.18 5.99 5.75
CA LEU A 57 -7.42 5.07 6.84
C LEU A 57 -6.64 5.44 8.11
N GLU A 58 -5.67 6.37 8.07
CA GLU A 58 -4.72 6.62 9.16
C GLU A 58 -5.40 6.94 10.51
N GLY A 59 -6.61 7.50 10.48
CA GLY A 59 -7.43 7.78 11.67
C GLY A 59 -8.07 6.56 12.34
N LEU A 60 -8.02 5.36 11.74
CA LEU A 60 -8.69 4.17 12.25
C LEU A 60 -7.82 3.41 13.25
N ASP A 61 -7.91 3.77 14.53
CA ASP A 61 -7.11 3.13 15.59
C ASP A 61 -7.35 1.63 15.74
N ALA A 62 -8.55 1.15 15.39
CA ALA A 62 -8.88 -0.29 15.38
C ALA A 62 -8.03 -1.10 14.38
N LEU A 63 -7.32 -0.46 13.45
CA LEU A 63 -6.44 -1.10 12.49
C LEU A 63 -4.95 -0.96 12.86
N LYS A 64 -4.63 -0.48 14.07
CA LYS A 64 -3.26 -0.31 14.55
C LYS A 64 -2.97 -1.28 15.69
N GLY A 65 -1.71 -1.63 15.85
CA GLY A 65 -1.23 -2.40 16.98
C GLY A 65 -0.84 -3.84 16.64
N ILE A 66 -0.34 -4.51 17.67
CA ILE A 66 0.10 -5.90 17.64
C ILE A 66 -0.41 -6.51 18.94
N ASP A 67 -1.34 -7.45 18.83
CA ASP A 67 -1.98 -8.09 19.99
C ASP A 67 -1.69 -9.59 19.99
N GLU A 68 -1.49 -10.16 21.18
CA GLU A 68 -1.42 -11.61 21.34
C GLU A 68 -2.83 -12.20 21.33
N THR A 69 -2.98 -13.30 20.59
CA THR A 69 -4.21 -14.11 20.59
C THR A 69 -3.95 -15.46 21.24
N SER A 70 -4.99 -16.25 21.44
CA SER A 70 -4.87 -17.61 21.98
C SER A 70 -3.99 -18.55 21.13
N ASP A 71 -3.87 -18.26 19.84
CA ASP A 71 -3.25 -19.10 18.83
C ASP A 71 -2.09 -18.41 18.07
N GLY A 72 -1.81 -17.14 18.35
CA GLY A 72 -0.79 -16.40 17.62
C GLY A 72 -0.75 -14.91 17.97
N ILE A 73 -0.69 -14.09 16.93
CA ILE A 73 -0.72 -12.64 17.02
C ILE A 73 -1.66 -12.09 15.95
N GLU A 74 -2.32 -11.00 16.27
CA GLU A 74 -3.03 -10.15 15.32
C GLU A 74 -2.21 -8.89 15.11
N ILE A 75 -2.03 -8.48 13.85
CA ILE A 75 -1.34 -7.24 13.51
C ILE A 75 -2.29 -6.37 12.70
N GLY A 76 -2.61 -5.20 13.24
CA GLY A 76 -3.40 -4.19 12.55
C GLY A 76 -2.77 -3.78 11.21
N ALA A 77 -3.58 -3.63 10.17
CA ALA A 77 -3.11 -3.28 8.83
C ALA A 77 -2.39 -1.92 8.74
N LEU A 78 -2.64 -1.01 9.68
CA LEU A 78 -2.01 0.30 9.81
C LEU A 78 -0.78 0.31 10.73
N THR A 79 -0.43 -0.82 11.35
CA THR A 79 0.83 -0.94 12.09
C THR A 79 2.01 -0.69 11.16
N THR A 80 2.90 0.22 11.54
CA THR A 80 4.04 0.59 10.71
C THR A 80 5.05 -0.56 10.62
N LEU A 81 5.79 -0.63 9.52
CA LEU A 81 6.87 -1.61 9.39
C LEU A 81 7.96 -1.43 10.45
N THR A 82 8.17 -0.19 10.93
CA THR A 82 9.07 0.08 12.05
C THR A 82 8.56 -0.54 13.36
N GLU A 83 7.26 -0.47 13.65
CA GLU A 83 6.68 -1.13 14.83
C GLU A 83 6.80 -2.65 14.74
N VAL A 84 6.53 -3.24 13.57
CA VAL A 84 6.72 -4.68 13.32
C VAL A 84 8.19 -5.11 13.48
N GLU A 85 9.13 -4.34 12.91
CA GLU A 85 10.58 -4.57 13.03
C GLU A 85 11.05 -4.48 14.50
N ARG A 86 10.45 -3.57 15.28
CA ARG A 86 10.90 -3.28 16.65
C ARG A 86 10.20 -4.10 17.72
N SER A 87 9.05 -4.70 17.43
CA SER A 87 8.24 -5.48 18.37
C SER A 87 9.05 -6.62 19.02
N PRO A 88 9.21 -6.62 20.36
CA PRO A 88 9.84 -7.72 21.07
C PRO A 88 9.09 -9.04 20.88
N LEU A 89 7.75 -8.99 20.91
CA LEU A 89 6.89 -10.14 20.72
C LEU A 89 7.10 -10.82 19.36
N ILE A 90 7.12 -10.02 18.27
CA ILE A 90 7.37 -10.55 16.92
C ILE A 90 8.81 -11.06 16.82
N ARG A 91 9.78 -10.35 17.38
CA ARG A 91 11.19 -10.79 17.36
C ARG A 91 11.39 -12.14 18.05
N GLU A 92 10.71 -12.38 19.17
CA GLU A 92 10.85 -13.59 19.95
C GLU A 92 10.13 -14.79 19.31
N ARG A 93 8.90 -14.60 18.83
CA ARG A 93 8.04 -15.71 18.36
C ARG A 93 7.99 -15.87 16.82
N PHE A 94 8.29 -14.81 16.08
CA PHE A 94 8.12 -14.71 14.62
C PHE A 94 9.28 -13.95 13.95
N SER A 95 10.51 -14.27 14.34
CA SER A 95 11.72 -13.50 13.98
C SER A 95 11.92 -13.25 12.48
N LEU A 96 11.47 -14.17 11.61
CA LEU A 96 11.51 -13.99 10.16
C LEU A 96 10.70 -12.78 9.69
N LEU A 97 9.58 -12.46 10.35
CA LEU A 97 8.78 -11.28 10.04
C LEU A 97 9.53 -10.00 10.42
N THR A 98 10.21 -9.98 11.57
CA THR A 98 11.10 -8.88 11.97
C THR A 98 12.22 -8.67 10.94
N GLU A 99 12.88 -9.74 10.51
CA GLU A 99 13.93 -9.68 9.50
C GLU A 99 13.38 -9.13 8.18
N ALA A 100 12.27 -9.69 7.67
CA ALA A 100 11.65 -9.23 6.44
C ALA A 100 11.25 -7.74 6.51
N ALA A 101 10.62 -7.30 7.60
CA ALA A 101 10.28 -5.90 7.81
C ALA A 101 11.51 -4.99 7.77
N SER A 102 12.63 -5.40 8.37
CA SER A 102 13.88 -4.63 8.38
C SER A 102 14.49 -4.40 6.98
N GLN A 103 14.21 -5.31 6.03
CA GLN A 103 14.70 -5.24 4.65
C GLN A 103 13.86 -4.34 3.74
N VAL A 104 12.69 -3.87 4.20
CA VAL A 104 11.82 -3.04 3.38
C VAL A 104 12.38 -1.62 3.28
N ALA A 105 12.85 -1.26 2.08
CA ALA A 105 13.18 0.11 1.72
C ALA A 105 14.11 0.82 2.73
N SER A 106 13.86 2.09 3.07
CA SER A 106 14.65 2.86 4.04
C SER A 106 13.89 3.02 5.37
N PRO A 107 14.59 3.35 6.48
CA PRO A 107 13.93 3.59 7.77
C PRO A 107 12.83 4.66 7.72
N GLN A 108 13.00 5.72 6.93
CA GLN A 108 11.98 6.77 6.77
C GLN A 108 10.71 6.23 6.09
N ILE A 109 10.89 5.36 5.09
CA ILE A 109 9.77 4.69 4.42
C ILE A 109 9.08 3.74 5.39
N ARG A 110 9.81 3.02 6.25
CA ARG A 110 9.21 2.10 7.24
C ARG A 110 8.50 2.79 8.39
N ASN A 111 8.93 4.01 8.75
CA ASN A 111 8.29 4.80 9.80
C ASN A 111 6.86 5.24 9.42
N ALA A 112 6.57 5.38 8.13
CA ALA A 112 5.23 5.74 7.64
C ALA A 112 4.52 4.55 6.97
N GLY A 113 5.25 3.71 6.25
CA GLY A 113 4.71 2.56 5.54
C GLY A 113 4.13 1.53 6.51
N THR A 114 2.90 1.13 6.24
CA THR A 114 2.16 0.17 7.08
C THR A 114 2.31 -1.25 6.56
N LEU A 115 2.02 -2.24 7.41
CA LEU A 115 2.02 -3.65 7.03
C LEU A 115 1.04 -3.92 5.90
N GLY A 116 -0.21 -3.44 6.01
CA GLY A 116 -1.23 -3.58 4.96
C GLY A 116 -0.84 -2.87 3.67
N GLY A 117 -0.26 -1.66 3.76
CA GLY A 117 0.24 -0.93 2.60
C GLY A 117 1.41 -1.64 1.91
N ASN A 118 2.26 -2.33 2.67
CA ASN A 118 3.35 -3.14 2.12
C ASN A 118 2.85 -4.37 1.37
N LEU A 119 1.85 -5.07 1.92
CA LEU A 119 1.22 -6.23 1.29
C LEU A 119 0.50 -5.85 -0.02
N CYS A 120 -0.16 -4.68 -0.03
CA CYS A 120 -0.95 -4.21 -1.16
C CYS A 120 -0.17 -3.33 -2.16
N GLN A 121 1.15 -3.16 -2.00
CA GLN A 121 1.95 -2.33 -2.92
C GLN A 121 1.93 -2.90 -4.34
N ASP A 122 1.94 -2.03 -5.35
CA ASP A 122 1.89 -2.48 -6.75
C ASP A 122 3.29 -2.82 -7.30
N THR A 123 3.31 -3.51 -8.43
CA THR A 123 4.53 -3.97 -9.09
C THR A 123 5.42 -2.84 -9.59
N ARG A 124 6.73 -3.12 -9.65
CA ARG A 124 7.76 -2.15 -10.03
C ARG A 124 8.28 -2.29 -11.46
N CYS A 125 7.54 -2.97 -12.34
CA CYS A 125 7.89 -3.07 -13.76
C CYS A 125 8.01 -1.66 -14.38
N TRP A 126 9.12 -1.41 -15.08
CA TRP A 126 9.38 -0.11 -15.72
C TRP A 126 8.28 0.23 -16.73
N TYR A 127 7.93 -0.67 -17.63
CA TYR A 127 6.89 -0.41 -18.64
C TYR A 127 5.55 0.00 -18.00
N TYR A 128 5.14 -0.72 -16.96
CA TYR A 128 3.90 -0.42 -16.24
C TYR A 128 3.95 0.95 -15.53
N ARG A 129 5.01 1.21 -14.76
CA ARG A 129 5.14 2.46 -13.98
C ARG A 129 5.33 3.71 -14.83
N TYR A 130 5.84 3.57 -16.04
CA TYR A 130 6.02 4.68 -16.98
C TYR A 130 4.80 4.90 -17.88
N GLY A 131 3.70 4.18 -17.65
CA GLY A 131 2.45 4.36 -18.39
C GLY A 131 2.48 3.82 -19.81
N VAL A 132 3.37 2.88 -20.12
CA VAL A 132 3.33 2.14 -21.39
C VAL A 132 2.08 1.26 -21.38
N SER A 133 1.41 1.13 -22.54
CA SER A 133 0.29 0.21 -22.74
C SER A 133 0.74 -1.26 -22.71
N CYS A 134 1.17 -1.72 -21.54
CA CYS A 134 1.60 -3.08 -21.28
C CYS A 134 0.42 -3.95 -20.83
N TYR A 135 0.59 -5.27 -20.84
CA TYR A 135 -0.44 -6.24 -20.47
C TYR A 135 -1.09 -5.93 -19.11
N ARG A 136 -0.30 -5.60 -18.09
CA ARG A 136 -0.79 -5.24 -16.75
C ARG A 136 -1.58 -3.92 -16.72
N ALA A 137 -1.30 -3.01 -17.66
CA ALA A 137 -2.04 -1.76 -17.84
C ALA A 137 -3.28 -1.91 -18.75
N GLY A 138 -3.69 -3.15 -19.08
CA GLY A 138 -4.80 -3.43 -19.99
C GLY A 138 -4.44 -3.43 -21.48
N GLY A 139 -3.14 -3.33 -21.81
CA GLY A 139 -2.64 -3.54 -23.16
C GLY A 139 -2.57 -5.03 -23.53
N ASN A 140 -2.04 -5.35 -24.72
CA ASN A 140 -1.91 -6.73 -25.19
C ASN A 140 -0.46 -7.24 -25.26
N THR A 141 0.51 -6.46 -24.80
CA THR A 141 1.94 -6.80 -24.90
C THR A 141 2.62 -6.73 -23.55
N CYS A 142 3.34 -7.79 -23.16
CA CYS A 142 4.27 -7.74 -22.03
C CYS A 142 5.67 -7.37 -22.53
N TYR A 143 6.04 -6.09 -22.45
CA TYR A 143 7.36 -5.62 -22.88
C TYR A 143 8.53 -6.11 -22.01
N ALA A 144 8.25 -6.61 -20.81
CA ALA A 144 9.23 -7.27 -19.96
C ALA A 144 9.37 -8.77 -20.28
N GLY A 145 8.47 -9.33 -21.09
CA GLY A 145 8.56 -10.71 -21.56
C GLY A 145 9.71 -10.87 -22.54
N ALA A 146 10.34 -12.04 -22.53
CA ALA A 146 11.30 -12.40 -23.56
C ALA A 146 10.59 -12.49 -24.92
N THR A 147 11.33 -12.26 -26.00
CA THR A 147 10.84 -12.28 -27.39
C THR A 147 10.21 -13.60 -27.82
N GLU A 148 10.42 -14.68 -27.07
CA GLU A 148 9.84 -16.02 -27.30
C GLU A 148 8.41 -16.16 -26.74
N ALA A 149 7.90 -15.17 -26.01
CA ALA A 149 6.57 -15.17 -25.38
C ALA A 149 5.51 -14.35 -26.16
N LEU A 150 5.82 -13.95 -27.40
CA LEU A 150 4.95 -13.24 -28.35
C LEU A 150 4.79 -14.07 -29.62
#